data_AF-A0A8X6JB46-F1
#
_entry.id   AF-A0A8X6JB46-F1
#
_cell.length_a   1.000
_cell.length_b   1.000
_cell.length_c   1.000
_cell.angle_alpha   90.00
_cell.angle_beta   90.00
_cell.angle_gamma   90.00
#
_symmetry.space_group_name_H-M   'P 1'
#
loop_
_entity.id
_entity.type
_entity.pdbx_description
1 polymer ?
#
loop_
_entity_poly.entity_id
_entity_poly.type
_entity_poly.pdbx_seq_one_letter_code
_entity_poly.pdbx_strand_id
1 'polypeptide(L)'
;MSSYYTIRKRSKQTVFKNHTTQRNPTHTEVKAAGLIKLFHRHFLKLLLRNHVNMLTYAVILTVLFGCTLSRDIRSETTCQTHQRNAGGASALMHWDIQCDAEGNYLPLQCTRESPKWCACYSKDDVLSRPSTRIKSCECHLAKDAAQKAKKGPCEISECDTNGKFLKKQCCQQKCRCVDPTTGQTTRQPVADLNLQCP
;
A
#
# COMPACT_ATOMS: atom_id res chain seq x y z
N MET A 1 4.61 -48.01 24.17
CA MET A 1 4.87 -46.75 24.90
C MET A 1 4.80 -45.60 23.88
N SER A 2 3.62 -45.31 23.33
CA SER A 2 2.75 -44.16 23.68
C SER A 2 3.44 -43.00 24.40
N SER A 3 3.69 -41.91 23.67
CA SER A 3 3.75 -40.57 24.26
C SER A 3 3.17 -39.57 23.26
N TYR A 4 1.90 -39.25 23.48
CA TYR A 4 1.15 -38.20 22.81
C TYR A 4 1.72 -36.82 23.22
N TYR A 5 1.99 -35.94 22.25
CA TYR A 5 2.21 -34.52 22.53
C TYR A 5 1.01 -33.70 22.04
N THR A 6 0.36 -33.07 23.02
CA THR A 6 -0.87 -32.30 22.90
C THR A 6 -0.60 -30.89 22.37
N ILE A 7 -1.42 -30.49 21.39
CA ILE A 7 -1.50 -29.14 20.81
C ILE A 7 -1.98 -28.15 21.87
N ARG A 8 -1.24 -27.06 22.11
CA ARG A 8 -1.69 -25.93 22.94
C ARG A 8 -1.72 -24.64 22.10
N LYS A 9 -2.88 -24.35 21.49
CA LYS A 9 -3.18 -23.04 20.88
C LYS A 9 -3.25 -21.99 22.00
N ARG A 10 -2.31 -21.05 22.03
CA ARG A 10 -2.47 -19.78 22.79
C ARG A 10 -3.03 -18.71 21.87
N SER A 11 -4.32 -18.45 22.04
CA SER A 11 -4.95 -17.17 21.71
C SER A 11 -4.18 -16.06 22.43
N LYS A 12 -3.64 -15.10 21.67
CA LYS A 12 -3.25 -13.79 22.21
C LYS A 12 -4.18 -12.75 21.61
N GLN A 13 -5.20 -12.40 22.38
CA GLN A 13 -5.87 -11.11 22.31
C GLN A 13 -4.82 -10.02 22.53
N THR A 14 -4.56 -9.21 21.51
CA THR A 14 -3.81 -7.97 21.66
C THR A 14 -4.80 -6.86 21.95
N VAL A 15 -4.86 -6.54 23.25
CA VAL A 15 -5.58 -5.45 23.87
C VAL A 15 -5.14 -4.11 23.26
N PHE A 16 -6.14 -3.32 22.86
CA PHE A 16 -6.02 -1.89 22.58
C PHE A 16 -5.36 -1.18 23.77
N LYS A 17 -4.13 -0.69 23.60
CA LYS A 17 -3.52 0.27 24.53
C LYS A 17 -3.61 1.65 23.90
N ASN A 18 -4.60 2.41 24.38
CA ASN A 18 -4.68 3.85 24.17
C ASN A 18 -3.45 4.51 24.76
N HIS A 19 -2.65 5.14 23.90
CA HIS A 19 -1.59 6.04 24.34
C HIS A 19 -2.21 7.42 24.59
N THR A 20 -2.67 7.65 25.82
CA THR A 20 -3.03 8.98 26.30
C THR A 20 -1.74 9.72 26.62
N THR A 21 -1.23 10.49 25.65
CA THR A 21 -0.18 11.47 25.93
C THR A 21 -0.83 12.64 26.67
N GLN A 22 -0.63 12.66 28.00
CA GLN A 22 -0.84 13.83 28.83
C GLN A 22 0.00 14.99 28.28
N ARG A 23 -0.67 16.07 27.86
CA ARG A 23 -0.04 17.36 27.57
C ARG A 23 -0.42 18.31 28.71
N ASN A 24 0.60 18.79 29.42
CA ASN A 24 0.51 19.76 30.52
C ASN A 24 -0.26 21.02 30.08
N PRO A 25 -1.09 21.63 30.95
CA PRO A 25 -1.91 22.78 30.58
C PRO A 25 -1.01 24.01 30.43
N THR A 26 -0.90 24.50 29.19
CA THR A 26 -0.33 25.81 28.90
C THR A 26 -1.34 26.90 29.19
N HIS A 27 -0.80 28.03 29.67
CA HIS A 27 -1.38 29.24 30.25
C HIS A 27 -2.39 30.02 29.36
N THR A 28 -3.34 29.30 28.77
CA THR A 28 -4.31 29.79 27.76
C THR A 28 -5.77 29.51 28.14
N GLU A 29 -6.02 28.75 29.21
CA GLU A 29 -7.38 28.36 29.62
C GLU A 29 -8.16 29.42 30.43
N VAL A 30 -7.50 30.45 30.98
CA VAL A 30 -8.23 31.45 31.78
C VAL A 30 -8.96 32.50 30.91
N LYS A 31 -8.67 32.59 29.61
CA LYS A 31 -9.34 33.55 28.71
C LYS A 31 -10.58 33.00 28.00
N ALA A 32 -10.77 31.68 27.95
CA ALA A 32 -11.89 31.06 27.23
C ALA A 32 -13.24 31.22 27.95
N ALA A 33 -13.26 31.23 29.29
CA ALA A 33 -14.50 31.36 30.07
C ALA A 33 -15.16 32.75 29.98
N GLY A 34 -14.37 33.81 29.73
CA GLY A 34 -14.88 35.18 29.54
C GLY A 34 -15.50 35.40 28.15
N LEU A 35 -14.89 34.82 27.11
CA LEU A 35 -15.37 34.93 25.72
C LEU A 35 -16.69 34.19 25.50
N ILE A 36 -16.90 33.02 26.14
CA ILE A 36 -18.15 32.25 26.02
C ILE A 36 -19.36 33.01 26.60
N LYS A 37 -19.18 33.71 27.74
CA LYS A 37 -20.25 34.54 28.33
C LYS A 37 -20.56 35.80 27.51
N LEU A 38 -19.56 36.37 26.84
CA LEU A 38 -19.74 37.51 25.94
C LEU A 38 -20.44 37.09 24.64
N PHE A 39 -20.06 35.95 24.06
CA PHE A 39 -20.73 35.36 22.89
C PHE A 39 -22.18 35.00 23.19
N HIS A 40 -22.50 34.40 24.33
CA HIS A 40 -23.89 34.05 24.69
C HIS A 40 -24.79 35.30 24.88
N ARG A 41 -24.27 36.38 25.47
CA ARG A 41 -25.02 37.66 25.61
C ARG A 41 -25.18 38.40 24.27
N HIS A 42 -24.19 38.33 23.39
CA HIS A 42 -24.30 38.93 22.05
C HIS A 42 -25.22 38.12 21.13
N PHE A 43 -25.19 36.78 21.23
CA PHE A 43 -26.06 35.86 20.50
C PHE A 43 -27.53 36.04 20.91
N LEU A 44 -27.82 36.21 22.22
CA LEU A 44 -29.18 36.49 22.70
C LEU A 44 -29.70 37.87 22.25
N LYS A 45 -28.82 38.88 22.12
CA LYS A 45 -29.17 40.19 21.57
C LYS A 45 -29.34 40.19 20.03
N LEU A 46 -28.61 39.34 19.32
CA LEU A 46 -28.76 39.14 17.88
C LEU A 46 -30.06 38.41 17.53
N LEU A 47 -30.50 37.47 18.38
CA LEU A 47 -31.79 36.76 18.25
C LEU A 47 -33.02 37.66 18.46
N LEU A 48 -32.89 38.79 19.15
CA LEU A 48 -34.00 39.69 19.47
C LEU A 48 -34.09 40.96 18.60
N ARG A 49 -33.08 41.26 17.76
CA ARG A 49 -33.00 42.56 17.07
C ARG A 49 -33.04 42.50 15.55
N ASN A 50 -32.85 41.34 14.94
CA ASN A 50 -32.83 41.23 13.49
C ASN A 50 -33.75 40.09 13.04
N HIS A 51 -34.72 40.44 12.20
CA HIS A 51 -35.54 39.52 11.39
C HIS A 51 -34.69 38.77 10.34
N VAL A 52 -33.47 38.34 10.70
CA VAL A 52 -32.70 37.40 9.87
C VAL A 52 -33.30 36.04 10.19
N ASN A 53 -34.20 35.63 9.30
CA ASN A 53 -35.08 34.48 9.42
C ASN A 53 -34.39 33.30 10.11
N MET A 54 -35.02 32.69 11.11
CA MET A 54 -34.57 31.43 11.72
C MET A 54 -34.21 30.37 10.66
N LEU A 55 -34.88 30.43 9.50
CA LEU A 55 -34.56 29.69 8.29
C LEU A 55 -33.14 29.90 7.76
N THR A 56 -32.59 31.13 7.73
CA THR A 56 -31.24 31.37 7.23
C THR A 56 -30.18 30.71 8.13
N TYR A 57 -30.35 30.75 9.45
CA TYR A 57 -29.44 30.05 10.37
C TYR A 57 -29.57 28.52 10.26
N ALA A 58 -30.79 28.00 10.09
CA ALA A 58 -31.01 26.58 9.86
C ALA A 58 -30.35 26.12 8.55
N VAL A 59 -30.44 26.91 7.47
CA VAL A 59 -29.79 26.63 6.18
C VAL A 59 -28.26 26.66 6.30
N ILE A 60 -27.70 27.63 7.01
CA ILE A 60 -26.24 27.69 7.23
C ILE A 60 -25.76 26.47 8.03
N LEU A 61 -26.50 26.08 9.07
CA LEU A 61 -26.18 24.89 9.86
C LEU A 61 -26.30 23.59 9.07
N THR A 62 -27.31 23.43 8.20
CA THR A 62 -27.44 22.22 7.37
C THR A 62 -26.36 22.14 6.30
N VAL A 63 -25.93 23.26 5.72
CA VAL A 63 -24.79 23.30 4.79
C VAL A 63 -23.48 22.93 5.51
N LEU A 64 -23.23 23.50 6.70
CA LEU A 64 -22.03 23.21 7.49
C LEU A 64 -22.00 21.75 7.99
N PHE A 65 -23.13 21.21 8.44
CA PHE A 65 -23.24 19.81 8.86
C PHE A 65 -23.17 18.85 7.65
N GLY A 66 -23.75 19.24 6.51
CA GLY A 66 -23.67 18.50 5.26
C GLY A 66 -22.23 18.34 4.74
N CYS A 67 -21.40 19.37 4.86
CA CYS A 67 -19.98 19.30 4.50
C CYS A 67 -19.16 18.34 5.39
N THR A 68 -19.57 18.11 6.64
CA THR A 68 -18.90 17.15 7.55
C THR A 68 -19.34 15.70 7.36
N LEU A 69 -20.43 15.47 6.62
CA LEU A 69 -20.97 14.15 6.29
C LEU A 69 -20.60 13.67 4.88
N SER A 70 -19.84 14.46 4.12
CA SER A 70 -19.19 14.00 2.90
C SER A 70 -18.13 12.96 3.26
N ARG A 71 -18.61 11.74 3.51
CA ARG A 71 -17.80 10.53 3.66
C ARG A 71 -16.86 10.45 2.47
N ASP A 72 -15.62 10.05 2.74
CA ASP A 72 -14.61 9.69 1.75
C ASP A 72 -15.27 9.01 0.55
N ILE A 73 -15.42 9.74 -0.56
CA ILE A 73 -15.50 9.12 -1.88
C ILE A 73 -14.10 8.57 -2.09
N ARG A 74 -13.83 7.40 -1.51
CA ARG A 74 -12.63 6.65 -1.82
C ARG A 74 -12.76 6.27 -3.29
N SER A 75 -12.16 7.07 -4.16
CA SER A 75 -12.04 6.78 -5.59
C SER A 75 -11.58 5.33 -5.73
N GLU A 76 -12.31 4.52 -6.48
CA GLU A 76 -11.90 3.16 -6.81
C GLU A 76 -10.51 3.23 -7.46
N THR A 77 -9.56 2.45 -6.93
CA THR A 77 -8.19 2.40 -7.46
C THR A 77 -8.11 1.53 -8.71
N THR A 78 -7.00 1.62 -9.44
CA THR A 78 -6.73 0.77 -10.62
C THR A 78 -6.78 -0.71 -10.25
N CYS A 79 -6.18 -1.12 -9.12
CA CYS A 79 -6.21 -2.51 -8.68
C CYS A 79 -7.63 -2.97 -8.33
N GLN A 80 -8.40 -2.17 -7.59
CA GLN A 80 -9.77 -2.53 -7.21
C GLN A 80 -10.68 -2.67 -8.43
N THR A 81 -10.55 -1.75 -9.39
CA THR A 81 -11.26 -1.82 -10.68
C THR A 81 -10.90 -3.10 -11.43
N HIS A 82 -9.60 -3.41 -11.51
CA HIS A 82 -9.14 -4.64 -12.17
C HIS A 82 -9.63 -5.89 -11.45
N GLN A 83 -9.60 -5.91 -10.11
CA GLN A 83 -10.09 -7.01 -9.28
C GLN A 83 -11.57 -7.30 -9.50
N ARG A 84 -12.40 -6.26 -9.59
CA ARG A 84 -13.83 -6.39 -9.89
C ARG A 84 -14.07 -6.99 -11.27
N ASN A 85 -13.24 -6.65 -12.25
CA ASN A 85 -13.41 -7.06 -13.65
C ASN A 85 -12.73 -8.39 -14.00
N ALA A 86 -11.77 -8.85 -13.18
CA ALA A 86 -10.94 -10.02 -13.43
C ALA A 86 -11.68 -11.38 -13.42
N GLY A 87 -12.96 -11.37 -13.04
CA GLY A 87 -13.82 -12.56 -12.92
C GLY A 87 -15.01 -12.61 -13.89
N GLY A 88 -15.02 -11.80 -14.95
CA GLY A 88 -16.14 -11.75 -15.88
C GLY A 88 -16.44 -13.10 -16.53
N ALA A 89 -17.72 -13.48 -16.63
CA ALA A 89 -18.19 -14.81 -17.08
C ALA A 89 -17.72 -15.23 -18.48
N SER A 90 -17.17 -14.30 -19.28
CA SER A 90 -16.68 -14.54 -20.64
C SER A 90 -15.14 -14.61 -20.72
N ALA A 91 -14.43 -14.53 -19.60
CA ALA A 91 -12.96 -14.56 -19.61
C ALA A 91 -12.44 -15.99 -19.85
N LEU A 92 -11.47 -16.13 -20.76
CA LEU A 92 -10.79 -17.41 -21.01
C LEU A 92 -9.96 -17.89 -19.81
N MET A 93 -9.52 -16.97 -18.95
CA MET A 93 -8.85 -17.25 -17.68
C MET A 93 -9.26 -16.23 -16.64
N HIS A 94 -9.55 -16.70 -15.42
CA HIS A 94 -9.95 -15.83 -14.31
C HIS A 94 -8.71 -15.43 -13.51
N TRP A 95 -8.42 -14.14 -13.51
CA TRP A 95 -7.32 -13.60 -12.72
C TRP A 95 -7.74 -13.45 -11.26
N ASP A 96 -6.90 -13.94 -10.35
CA ASP A 96 -7.03 -13.69 -8.91
C ASP A 96 -6.26 -12.42 -8.56
N ILE A 97 -6.85 -11.27 -8.90
CA ILE A 97 -6.24 -9.97 -8.60
C ILE A 97 -6.36 -9.67 -7.12
N GLN A 98 -5.23 -9.35 -6.50
CA GLN A 98 -5.12 -9.05 -5.07
C GLN A 98 -4.57 -7.65 -4.87
N CYS A 99 -5.25 -6.87 -4.04
CA CYS A 99 -4.87 -5.52 -3.67
C CYS A 99 -4.49 -5.44 -2.18
N ASP A 100 -3.60 -4.51 -1.82
CA ASP A 100 -3.29 -4.17 -0.43
C ASP A 100 -4.40 -3.29 0.21
N ALA A 101 -4.19 -2.87 1.47
CA ALA A 101 -5.16 -2.08 2.22
C ALA A 101 -5.40 -0.69 1.62
N GLU A 102 -4.42 -0.15 0.92
CA GLU A 102 -4.43 1.13 0.23
C GLU A 102 -5.08 1.03 -1.15
N GLY A 103 -5.16 -0.17 -1.72
CA GLY A 103 -5.72 -0.44 -3.05
C GLY A 103 -4.66 -0.51 -4.15
N ASN A 104 -3.39 -0.71 -3.81
CA ASN A 104 -2.34 -1.00 -4.78
C ASN A 104 -2.30 -2.50 -5.06
N TYR A 105 -1.73 -2.89 -6.21
CA TYR A 105 -1.49 -4.30 -6.50
C TYR A 105 -0.50 -4.92 -5.50
N LEU A 106 -0.78 -6.14 -5.07
CA LEU A 106 0.27 -7.02 -4.56
C LEU A 106 1.25 -7.39 -5.70
N PRO A 107 2.53 -7.67 -5.42
CA PRO A 107 3.51 -7.85 -6.49
C PRO A 107 3.24 -9.00 -7.45
N LEU A 108 2.67 -10.11 -6.97
CA LEU A 108 2.45 -11.32 -7.75
C LEU A 108 0.96 -11.55 -7.94
N GLN A 109 0.50 -11.46 -9.18
CA GLN A 109 -0.89 -11.71 -9.58
C GLN A 109 -0.95 -12.99 -10.39
N CYS A 110 -1.91 -13.88 -10.13
CA CYS A 110 -1.99 -15.18 -10.80
C CYS A 110 -3.41 -15.52 -11.22
N THR A 111 -3.56 -16.40 -12.20
CA THR A 111 -4.86 -17.01 -12.52
C THR A 111 -5.31 -17.99 -11.43
N ARG A 112 -6.63 -18.22 -11.35
CA ARG A 112 -7.23 -19.18 -10.42
C ARG A 112 -7.03 -20.61 -10.91
N GLU A 113 -7.09 -20.81 -12.22
CA GLU A 113 -7.00 -22.11 -12.88
C GLU A 113 -5.59 -22.69 -12.84
N SER A 114 -5.52 -24.01 -13.02
CA SER A 114 -4.26 -24.73 -13.20
C SER A 114 -4.05 -25.11 -14.67
N PRO A 115 -2.84 -24.93 -15.24
CA PRO A 115 -1.66 -24.36 -14.59
C PRO A 115 -1.82 -22.86 -14.31
N LYS A 116 -1.30 -22.40 -13.16
CA LYS A 116 -1.34 -20.98 -12.79
C LYS A 116 -0.41 -20.16 -13.68
N TRP A 117 -0.97 -19.17 -14.35
CA TRP A 117 -0.22 -18.14 -15.05
C TRP A 117 -0.08 -16.94 -14.12
N CYS A 118 1.15 -16.50 -13.89
CA CYS A 118 1.42 -15.37 -13.00
C CYS A 118 2.16 -14.25 -13.74
N ALA A 119 1.93 -13.02 -13.30
CA ALA A 119 2.62 -11.82 -13.77
C ALA A 119 2.99 -10.93 -12.57
N CYS A 120 4.06 -10.17 -12.73
CA CYS A 120 4.54 -9.23 -11.73
C CYS A 120 3.95 -7.85 -11.95
N TYR A 121 3.60 -7.19 -10.86
CA TYR A 121 3.02 -5.86 -10.81
C TYR A 121 3.85 -4.98 -9.87
N SER A 122 3.98 -3.71 -10.23
CA SER A 122 4.27 -2.63 -9.28
C SER A 122 2.97 -2.20 -8.62
N LYS A 123 2.99 -1.16 -7.78
CA LYS A 123 1.78 -0.66 -7.12
C LYS A 123 0.63 -0.35 -8.08
N ASP A 124 0.97 0.11 -9.29
CA ASP A 124 -0.01 0.67 -10.24
C ASP A 124 0.05 0.06 -11.64
N ASP A 125 1.08 -0.72 -11.97
CA ASP A 125 1.37 -1.14 -13.35
C ASP A 125 1.92 -2.57 -13.47
N VAL A 126 1.73 -3.19 -14.63
CA VAL A 126 2.27 -4.51 -15.01
C VAL A 126 3.76 -4.41 -15.33
N LEU A 127 4.56 -5.31 -14.75
CA LEU A 127 6.01 -5.38 -14.95
C LEU A 127 6.47 -6.55 -15.82
N SER A 128 5.64 -7.59 -15.96
CA SER A 128 6.02 -8.79 -16.71
C SER A 128 4.86 -9.37 -17.51
N ARG A 129 5.19 -10.09 -18.58
CA ARG A 129 4.22 -10.91 -19.29
C ARG A 129 3.78 -12.10 -18.40
N PRO A 130 2.53 -12.55 -18.51
CA PRO A 130 2.07 -13.76 -17.85
C PRO A 130 2.90 -14.98 -18.22
N SER A 131 3.27 -15.78 -17.23
CA SER A 131 4.02 -17.03 -17.41
C SER A 131 3.73 -18.02 -16.29
N THR A 132 3.74 -19.31 -16.60
CA THR A 132 3.65 -20.38 -15.59
C THR A 132 4.94 -20.55 -14.79
N ARG A 133 6.06 -19.97 -15.25
CA ARG A 133 7.36 -20.05 -14.59
C ARG A 133 7.55 -19.02 -13.48
N ILE A 134 6.84 -17.90 -13.53
CA ILE A 134 6.95 -16.84 -12.52
C ILE A 134 6.43 -17.36 -11.18
N LYS A 135 7.26 -17.19 -10.14
CA LYS A 135 6.96 -17.57 -8.74
C LYS A 135 7.25 -16.44 -7.75
N SER A 136 7.96 -15.41 -8.19
CA SER A 136 8.43 -14.32 -7.36
C SER A 136 8.59 -13.07 -8.25
N CYS A 137 8.64 -11.88 -7.66
CA CYS A 137 8.68 -10.61 -8.38
C CYS A 137 9.75 -9.64 -7.88
N GLU A 138 10.59 -10.04 -6.94
CA GLU A 138 11.56 -9.15 -6.29
C GLU A 138 12.59 -8.61 -7.28
N CYS A 139 13.00 -9.36 -8.31
CA CYS A 139 13.85 -8.81 -9.36
C CYS A 139 13.11 -7.81 -10.26
N HIS A 140 11.88 -8.13 -10.68
CA HIS A 140 11.10 -7.22 -11.52
C HIS A 140 10.80 -5.89 -10.82
N LEU A 141 10.48 -5.93 -9.53
CA LEU A 141 10.29 -4.73 -8.70
C LEU A 141 11.58 -3.92 -8.59
N ALA A 142 12.72 -4.56 -8.31
CA ALA A 142 13.99 -3.86 -8.22
C ALA A 142 14.41 -3.24 -9.56
N LYS A 143 14.15 -3.95 -10.67
CA LYS A 143 14.39 -3.48 -12.03
C LYS A 143 13.53 -2.24 -12.35
N ASP A 144 12.23 -2.29 -12.07
CA ASP A 144 11.31 -1.17 -12.25
C ASP A 144 11.73 0.05 -11.41
N ALA A 145 12.07 -0.17 -10.14
CA ALA A 145 12.55 0.89 -9.26
C ALA A 145 13.84 1.55 -9.78
N ALA A 146 14.81 0.76 -10.26
CA ALA A 146 16.04 1.27 -10.86
C ALA A 146 15.76 2.07 -12.15
N GLN A 147 14.85 1.58 -13.00
CA GLN A 147 14.46 2.26 -14.24
C GLN A 147 13.75 3.59 -13.95
N LYS A 148 12.79 3.61 -13.02
CA LYS A 148 12.09 4.83 -12.59
C LYS A 148 13.05 5.85 -11.96
N ALA A 149 14.05 5.37 -11.21
CA ALA A 149 15.12 6.21 -10.68
C ALA A 149 16.18 6.60 -11.71
N LYS A 150 16.00 6.27 -13.00
CA LYS A 150 16.92 6.55 -14.12
C LYS A 150 18.35 6.10 -13.84
N LYS A 151 18.48 4.95 -13.16
CA LYS A 151 19.76 4.33 -12.84
C LYS A 151 20.48 3.89 -14.11
N GLY A 152 21.81 3.80 -14.02
CA GLY A 152 22.63 3.37 -15.15
C GLY A 152 22.34 1.92 -15.53
N PRO A 153 22.67 1.48 -16.76
CA PRO A 153 22.43 0.11 -17.21
C PRO A 153 23.10 -0.95 -16.32
N CYS A 154 24.20 -0.62 -15.64
CA CYS A 154 24.87 -1.53 -14.69
C CYS A 154 24.13 -1.73 -13.36
N GLU A 155 23.20 -0.84 -13.02
CA GLU A 155 22.41 -0.91 -11.79
C GLU A 155 21.06 -1.60 -12.03
N ILE A 156 20.66 -1.75 -13.29
CA ILE A 156 19.46 -2.47 -13.70
C ILE A 156 19.77 -3.97 -13.68
N SER A 157 19.13 -4.71 -12.78
CA SER A 157 19.40 -6.14 -12.62
C SER A 157 18.70 -7.00 -13.68
N GLU A 158 19.37 -8.09 -14.08
CA GLU A 158 18.80 -9.14 -14.92
C GLU A 158 17.99 -10.12 -14.08
N CYS A 159 16.81 -10.49 -14.60
CA CYS A 159 15.88 -11.37 -13.91
C CYS A 159 15.83 -12.75 -14.56
N ASP A 160 15.76 -13.78 -13.73
CA ASP A 160 15.44 -15.14 -14.16
C ASP A 160 13.97 -15.24 -14.59
N THR A 161 13.65 -16.25 -15.38
CA THR A 161 12.27 -16.58 -15.80
C THR A 161 11.28 -16.82 -14.66
N ASN A 162 11.76 -17.16 -13.46
CA ASN A 162 10.92 -17.32 -12.27
C ASN A 162 10.66 -16.00 -11.52
N GLY A 163 11.26 -14.90 -11.97
CA GLY A 163 11.15 -13.55 -11.42
C GLY A 163 12.08 -13.22 -10.26
N LYS A 164 12.99 -14.14 -9.92
CA LYS A 164 14.16 -13.92 -9.05
C LYS A 164 15.30 -13.24 -9.80
N PHE A 165 16.33 -12.82 -9.06
CA PHE A 165 17.55 -12.29 -9.66
C PHE A 165 18.33 -13.42 -10.34
N LEU A 166 18.84 -13.14 -11.55
CA LEU A 166 19.81 -14.04 -12.17
C LEU A 166 21.08 -14.04 -11.29
N LYS A 167 21.57 -15.22 -10.90
CA LYS A 167 22.73 -15.35 -9.99
C LYS A 167 23.96 -14.58 -10.46
N LYS A 168 24.19 -14.58 -11.78
CA LYS A 168 25.26 -13.83 -12.44
C LYS A 168 24.68 -12.52 -12.96
N GLN A 169 25.26 -11.39 -12.56
CA GLN A 169 24.91 -10.07 -13.04
C GLN A 169 26.14 -9.48 -13.74
N CYS A 170 26.02 -9.18 -15.02
CA CYS A 170 27.12 -8.64 -15.81
C CYS A 170 26.82 -7.21 -16.24
N CYS A 171 27.81 -6.33 -16.12
CA CYS A 171 27.79 -5.06 -16.80
C CYS A 171 29.08 -4.88 -17.58
N GLN A 172 28.95 -4.59 -18.88
CA GLN A 172 30.09 -4.52 -19.78
C GLN A 172 30.91 -5.83 -19.70
N GLN A 173 32.19 -5.74 -19.34
CA GLN A 173 33.09 -6.91 -19.23
C GLN A 173 33.29 -7.38 -17.78
N LYS A 174 32.50 -6.87 -16.83
CA LYS A 174 32.62 -7.24 -15.41
C LYS A 174 31.35 -7.95 -14.95
N CYS A 175 31.52 -9.12 -14.36
CA CYS A 175 30.42 -9.91 -13.80
C CYS A 175 30.58 -10.05 -12.29
N ARG A 176 29.46 -9.99 -11.57
CA ARG A 176 29.35 -10.22 -10.12
C ARG A 176 28.34 -11.32 -9.85
N CYS A 177 28.45 -11.95 -8.69
CA CYS A 177 27.40 -12.87 -8.21
C CYS A 177 26.48 -12.16 -7.23
N VAL A 178 25.20 -12.50 -7.30
CA VAL A 178 24.16 -11.99 -6.40
C VAL A 178 23.36 -13.12 -5.78
N ASP A 179 22.79 -12.85 -4.62
CA ASP A 179 21.79 -13.71 -4.02
C ASP A 179 20.50 -13.67 -4.87
N PRO A 180 19.92 -14.83 -5.26
CA PRO A 180 18.74 -14.87 -6.11
C PRO A 180 17.50 -14.19 -5.55
N THR A 181 17.38 -14.04 -4.23
CA THR A 181 16.15 -13.55 -3.59
C THR A 181 16.27 -12.07 -3.27
N THR A 182 17.44 -11.63 -2.80
CA THR A 182 17.67 -10.25 -2.34
C THR A 182 18.37 -9.37 -3.36
N GLY A 183 19.05 -9.96 -4.36
CA GLY A 183 19.86 -9.23 -5.34
C GLY A 183 21.17 -8.66 -4.75
N GLN A 184 21.48 -8.95 -3.48
CA GLN A 184 22.71 -8.49 -2.84
C GLN A 184 23.94 -9.18 -3.43
N THR A 185 25.01 -8.42 -3.61
CA THR A 185 26.29 -8.95 -4.11
C THR A 185 26.88 -9.96 -3.14
N THR A 186 27.02 -11.21 -3.58
CA THR A 186 27.70 -12.28 -2.84
C THR A 186 29.16 -12.42 -3.24
N ARG A 187 29.51 -12.03 -4.47
CA ARG A 187 30.89 -11.99 -4.99
C ARG A 187 31.13 -10.72 -5.78
N GLN A 188 32.24 -10.05 -5.49
CA GLN A 188 32.61 -8.78 -6.12
C GLN A 188 32.78 -8.88 -7.65
N PRO A 189 32.59 -7.78 -8.40
CA PRO A 189 32.74 -7.77 -9.85
C PRO A 189 34.17 -8.14 -10.29
N VAL A 190 34.28 -9.11 -11.19
CA VAL A 190 35.54 -9.53 -11.83
C VAL A 190 35.42 -9.46 -13.34
N ALA A 191 36.55 -9.25 -14.03
CA ALA A 191 36.63 -9.24 -15.49
C ALA A 191 36.66 -10.69 -16.05
N ASP A 192 35.64 -11.48 -15.73
CA ASP A 192 35.49 -12.87 -16.17
C ASP A 192 34.03 -13.12 -16.56
N LEU A 193 33.79 -13.32 -17.86
CA LEU A 193 32.46 -13.59 -18.41
C LEU A 193 31.97 -15.01 -18.08
N ASN A 194 32.90 -15.92 -17.76
CA ASN A 194 32.64 -17.31 -17.39
C ASN A 194 32.51 -17.51 -15.88
N LEU A 195 32.40 -16.41 -15.12
CA LEU A 195 32.18 -16.43 -13.69
C LEU A 195 31.02 -17.37 -13.32
N GLN A 196 31.32 -18.43 -12.58
CA GLN A 196 30.32 -19.32 -12.02
C GLN A 196 29.85 -18.78 -10.66
N CYS A 197 28.53 -18.68 -10.51
CA CYS A 197 27.89 -18.24 -9.29
C CYS A 197 27.20 -19.43 -8.62
N PRO A 198 27.47 -19.68 -7.32
CA PRO A 198 26.95 -20.82 -6.59
C PRO A 198 25.43 -20.82 -6.48
#